data_AF-A0A8J3E747-F1
#
_entry.id   AF-A0A8J3E747-F1
#
_cell.length_a   1.000
_cell.length_b   1.000
_cell.length_c   1.000
_cell.angle_alpha   90.00
_cell.angle_beta   90.00
_cell.angle_gamma   90.00
#
_symmetry.space_group_name_H-M   'P 1'
#
loop_
_entity.id
_entity.type
_entity.pdbx_description
1 polymer ?
#
loop_
_entity_poly.entity_id
_entity_poly.type
_entity_poly.pdbx_seq_one_letter_code
_entity_poly.pdbx_strand_id
1 'polypeptide(L)'
;MIVTPIEREVPMRSAFVTNPKPPATKLQRMKILEIHDQIAAEAIKQIVQPTMAAGGSVGDVLVLLESVVSGVLVVTIKLGGDEKVLDLLFQRVRLKMAQLRLGGISTAGEA
;
A
#
# COMPACT_ATOMS: atom_id res chain seq x y z
N MET A 1 -34.05 -49.01 17.34
CA MET A 1 -33.06 -49.04 18.45
C MET A 1 -31.85 -49.76 17.89
N ILE A 2 -30.67 -49.16 17.76
CA ILE A 2 -29.92 -48.41 18.77
C ILE A 2 -29.28 -47.19 18.09
N VAL A 3 -29.51 -46.02 18.70
CA VAL A 3 -28.76 -44.79 18.47
C VAL A 3 -27.68 -44.77 19.54
N THR A 4 -26.42 -44.58 19.19
CA THR A 4 -25.46 -43.89 20.06
C THR A 4 -24.38 -43.17 19.27
N PRO A 5 -24.04 -41.93 19.66
CA PRO A 5 -23.10 -41.03 18.97
C PRO A 5 -21.69 -41.14 19.56
N ILE A 6 -20.71 -40.48 18.96
CA ILE A 6 -19.64 -39.74 19.66
C ILE A 6 -19.00 -38.79 18.65
N GLU A 7 -19.13 -37.50 18.96
CA GLU A 7 -18.43 -36.37 18.40
C GLU A 7 -16.92 -36.63 18.42
N ARG A 8 -16.25 -36.56 17.27
CA ARG A 8 -14.82 -36.24 17.26
C ARG A 8 -14.69 -34.76 16.99
N GLU A 9 -14.51 -34.04 18.09
CA GLU A 9 -14.01 -32.68 18.12
C GLU A 9 -12.86 -32.53 17.12
N VAL A 10 -13.05 -31.67 16.12
CA VAL A 10 -11.94 -31.17 15.32
C VAL A 10 -11.26 -30.14 16.21
N PRO A 11 -10.01 -30.36 16.69
CA PRO A 11 -9.35 -29.35 17.50
C PRO A 11 -9.18 -28.08 16.68
N MET A 12 -9.81 -27.04 17.19
CA MET A 12 -9.72 -25.66 16.75
C MET A 12 -8.26 -25.21 16.61
N ARG A 13 -8.05 -24.40 15.57
CA ARG A 13 -7.20 -23.19 15.59
C ARG A 13 -5.78 -23.44 16.08
N SER A 14 -4.92 -23.86 15.13
CA SER A 14 -3.55 -23.37 15.12
C SER A 14 -3.60 -21.85 15.12
N ALA A 15 -3.39 -21.27 16.30
CA ALA A 15 -3.13 -19.87 16.47
C ALA A 15 -1.94 -19.54 15.56
N PHE A 16 -2.20 -18.78 14.49
CA PHE A 16 -1.17 -17.92 13.91
C PHE A 16 -0.74 -16.98 15.03
N VAL A 17 0.24 -17.42 15.82
CA VAL A 17 1.01 -16.56 16.70
C VAL A 17 1.82 -15.70 15.75
N THR A 18 1.20 -14.63 15.23
CA THR A 18 1.96 -13.51 14.69
C THR A 18 2.61 -12.86 15.91
N ASN A 19 3.75 -13.40 16.34
CA ASN A 19 4.61 -12.68 17.27
C ASN A 19 4.79 -11.29 16.66
N PRO A 20 4.25 -10.21 17.27
CA PRO A 20 4.35 -8.90 16.68
C PRO A 20 5.83 -8.58 16.60
N LYS A 21 6.33 -8.45 15.37
CA LYS A 21 7.73 -8.07 15.13
C LYS A 21 7.98 -6.79 15.95
N PRO A 22 9.01 -6.76 16.80
CA PRO A 22 9.30 -5.57 17.58
C PRO A 22 9.44 -4.36 16.64
N PRO A 23 8.94 -3.18 17.05
CA PRO A 23 8.90 -2.02 16.19
C PRO A 23 10.31 -1.71 15.67
N ALA A 24 10.42 -1.56 14.35
CA ALA A 24 11.71 -1.30 13.70
C ALA A 24 12.40 -0.09 14.35
N THR A 25 13.71 -0.21 14.61
CA THR A 25 14.55 0.88 15.13
C THR A 25 14.57 2.05 14.14
N LYS A 26 14.93 3.26 14.60
CA LYS A 26 15.00 4.45 13.74
C LYS A 26 15.86 4.21 12.49
N LEU A 27 17.00 3.55 12.66
CA LEU A 27 17.90 3.17 11.56
C LEU A 27 17.25 2.18 10.58
N GLN A 28 16.56 1.17 11.10
CA GLN A 28 15.84 0.19 10.26
C GLN A 28 14.70 0.86 9.49
N ARG A 29 13.99 1.82 10.08
CA ARG A 29 12.94 2.59 9.40
C ARG A 29 13.49 3.44 8.27
N MET A 30 14.61 4.14 8.47
CA MET A 30 15.26 4.92 7.40
C MET A 30 15.65 4.04 6.22
N LYS A 31 16.27 2.87 6.50
CA LYS A 31 16.64 1.91 5.46
C LYS A 31 15.42 1.34 4.71
N ILE A 32 14.31 1.08 5.42
CA ILE A 32 13.05 0.67 4.80
C ILE A 32 12.52 1.75 3.86
N LEU A 33 12.58 3.02 4.25
CA LEU A 33 12.16 4.14 3.41
C LEU A 33 13.03 4.28 2.15
N GLU A 34 14.35 4.14 2.28
CA GLU A 34 15.26 4.15 1.12
C GLU A 34 14.92 3.04 0.13
N ILE A 35 14.66 1.83 0.64
CA ILE A 35 14.23 0.69 -0.19
C ILE A 35 12.88 0.99 -0.86
N HIS A 36 11.93 1.58 -0.13
CA HIS A 36 10.64 1.96 -0.70
C HIS A 36 10.80 2.96 -1.84
N ASP A 37 11.63 3.99 -1.67
CA ASP A 37 11.85 5.01 -2.69
C ASP A 37 12.55 4.42 -3.92
N GLN A 38 13.50 3.51 -3.74
CA GLN A 38 14.16 2.80 -4.84
C GLN A 38 13.18 1.93 -5.63
N ILE A 39 12.39 1.11 -4.95
CA ILE A 39 11.38 0.25 -5.57
C ILE A 39 10.33 1.10 -6.29
N ALA A 40 9.88 2.18 -5.66
CA ALA A 40 8.90 3.09 -6.25
C ALA A 40 9.44 3.75 -7.52
N ALA A 41 10.69 4.22 -7.52
CA ALA A 41 11.30 4.83 -8.70
C ALA A 41 11.34 3.87 -9.90
N GLU A 42 11.69 2.61 -9.65
CA GLU A 42 11.73 1.59 -10.69
C GLU A 42 10.32 1.22 -11.20
N ALA A 43 9.36 1.05 -10.29
CA ALA A 43 7.96 0.82 -10.65
C ALA A 43 7.38 1.98 -11.48
N ILE A 44 7.69 3.23 -11.12
CA ILE A 44 7.26 4.42 -11.87
C ILE A 44 7.82 4.38 -13.30
N LYS A 45 9.10 4.05 -13.47
CA LYS A 45 9.69 3.93 -14.82
C LYS A 45 8.98 2.87 -15.65
N GLN A 46 8.71 1.70 -15.05
CA GLN A 46 8.04 0.59 -15.73
C GLN A 46 6.59 0.91 -16.10
N ILE A 47 5.92 1.81 -15.37
CA ILE A 47 4.56 2.26 -15.70
C ILE A 47 4.60 3.33 -16.81
N VAL A 48 5.48 4.32 -16.68
CA VAL A 48 5.47 5.51 -17.54
C VAL A 48 6.16 5.25 -18.89
N GLN A 49 7.35 4.66 -18.88
CA GLN A 49 8.19 4.58 -20.08
C GLN A 49 7.55 3.78 -21.21
N PRO A 50 6.94 2.59 -21.00
CA PRO A 50 6.35 1.83 -22.09
C PRO A 50 5.20 2.58 -22.77
N THR A 51 4.35 3.24 -21.97
CA THR A 51 3.21 4.03 -22.47
C THR A 51 3.68 5.19 -23.34
N MET A 52 4.69 5.94 -22.86
CA MET A 52 5.26 7.06 -23.62
C MET A 52 6.00 6.56 -24.88
N ALA A 53 6.74 5.46 -24.79
CA ALA A 53 7.46 4.86 -25.92
C ALA A 53 6.52 4.34 -27.02
N ALA A 54 5.30 3.96 -26.66
CA ALA A 54 4.25 3.59 -27.62
C ALA A 54 3.57 4.80 -28.29
N GLY A 55 4.03 6.04 -28.01
CA GLY A 55 3.42 7.26 -28.51
C GLY A 55 2.22 7.75 -27.69
N GLY A 56 2.02 7.20 -26.49
CA GLY A 56 0.96 7.62 -25.58
C GLY A 56 1.17 9.03 -25.03
N SER A 57 0.07 9.63 -24.60
CA SER A 57 0.02 10.93 -23.96
C SER A 57 0.13 10.82 -22.44
N VAL A 58 0.29 11.96 -21.77
CA VAL A 58 0.19 12.03 -20.30
C VAL A 58 -1.19 11.55 -19.81
N GLY A 59 -2.25 11.77 -20.59
CA GLY A 59 -3.59 11.26 -20.27
C GLY A 59 -3.62 9.73 -20.21
N ASP A 60 -2.97 9.06 -21.14
CA ASP A 60 -2.87 7.60 -21.18
C ASP A 60 -2.10 7.05 -19.98
N VAL A 61 -1.04 7.76 -19.55
CA VAL A 61 -0.30 7.44 -18.33
C VAL A 61 -1.18 7.58 -17.08
N LEU A 62 -2.06 8.58 -17.03
CA LEU A 62 -2.99 8.76 -15.90
C LEU A 62 -4.02 7.62 -15.82
N VAL A 63 -4.56 7.18 -16.96
CA VAL A 63 -5.48 6.03 -17.01
C VAL A 63 -4.78 4.74 -16.56
N LEU A 64 -3.52 4.55 -16.97
CA LEU A 64 -2.72 3.42 -16.50
C LEU A 64 -2.47 3.50 -14.98
N LEU A 65 -2.13 4.69 -14.47
CA LEU A 65 -1.92 4.92 -13.05
C LEU A 65 -3.19 4.62 -12.23
N GLU A 66 -4.37 5.03 -12.72
CA GLU A 66 -5.66 4.70 -12.11
C GLU A 66 -5.85 3.19 -11.97
N SER A 67 -5.52 2.43 -13.02
CA SER A 67 -5.60 0.97 -13.02
C SER A 67 -4.66 0.33 -11.99
N VAL A 68 -3.42 0.82 -11.91
CA VAL A 68 -2.42 0.34 -10.94
C VAL A 68 -2.85 0.63 -9.51
N VAL A 69 -3.27 1.87 -9.22
CA VAL A 69 -3.73 2.28 -7.89
C VAL A 69 -4.93 1.44 -7.46
N SER A 70 -5.93 1.28 -8.32
CA SER A 70 -7.12 0.46 -8.05
C SER A 70 -6.75 -1.00 -7.76
N GLY A 71 -5.83 -1.59 -8.53
CA GLY A 71 -5.34 -2.95 -8.29
C GLY A 71 -4.66 -3.11 -6.92
N VAL A 72 -3.78 -2.18 -6.55
CA VAL A 72 -3.11 -2.19 -5.24
C VAL A 72 -4.12 -2.07 -4.10
N LEU A 73 -5.16 -1.25 -4.26
CA LEU A 73 -6.20 -1.07 -3.26
C LEU A 73 -7.02 -2.34 -3.08
N VAL A 74 -7.46 -2.98 -4.16
CA VAL A 74 -8.18 -4.25 -4.10
C VAL A 74 -7.35 -5.32 -3.38
N VAL A 75 -6.05 -5.42 -3.68
CA VAL A 75 -5.16 -6.37 -2.99
C VAL A 75 -5.05 -6.03 -1.51
N THR A 76 -4.90 -4.74 -1.17
CA THR A 76 -4.78 -4.30 0.23
C THR A 76 -6.03 -4.59 1.04
N ILE A 77 -7.22 -4.35 0.46
CA ILE A 77 -8.51 -4.69 1.08
C ILE A 77 -8.61 -6.21 1.29
N LYS A 78 -8.23 -7.01 0.27
CA LYS A 78 -8.20 -8.49 0.39
C LYS A 78 -7.26 -8.99 1.49
N LEU A 79 -6.21 -8.23 1.81
CA LEU A 79 -5.28 -8.53 2.91
C LEU A 79 -5.79 -8.04 4.29
N GLY A 80 -7.03 -7.57 4.38
CA GLY A 80 -7.66 -7.10 5.62
C GLY A 80 -7.57 -5.59 5.86
N GLY A 81 -7.24 -4.79 4.84
CA GLY A 81 -7.32 -3.33 4.89
C GLY A 81 -8.77 -2.82 4.89
N ASP A 82 -9.02 -1.73 5.63
CA ASP A 82 -10.29 -1.01 5.66
C ASP A 82 -10.40 -0.01 4.49
N GLU A 83 -11.60 0.31 4.04
CA GLU A 83 -11.89 1.31 2.99
C GLU A 83 -11.29 2.69 3.32
N LYS A 84 -11.13 3.01 4.62
CA LYS A 84 -10.45 4.21 5.11
C LYS A 84 -8.99 4.36 4.65
N VAL A 85 -8.38 3.27 4.14
CA VAL A 85 -7.03 3.31 3.54
C VAL A 85 -6.97 4.25 2.34
N LEU A 86 -8.08 4.42 1.59
CA LEU A 86 -8.16 5.35 0.46
C LEU A 86 -7.96 6.79 0.89
N ASP A 87 -8.71 7.24 1.89
CA ASP A 87 -8.65 8.62 2.37
C ASP A 87 -7.25 8.94 2.92
N LEU A 88 -6.68 8.01 3.68
CA LEU A 88 -5.32 8.12 4.19
C LEU A 88 -4.28 8.18 3.07
N LEU A 89 -4.44 7.37 2.02
CA LEU A 89 -3.56 7.41 0.84
C LEU A 89 -3.63 8.77 0.16
N PHE A 90 -4.83 9.24 -0.18
CA PHE A 90 -4.99 10.52 -0.87
C PHE A 90 -4.51 11.71 -0.04
N GLN A 91 -4.76 11.70 1.27
CA GLN A 91 -4.21 12.72 2.17
C GLN A 91 -2.68 12.75 2.14
N ARG A 92 -2.03 11.57 2.21
CA ARG A 92 -0.56 11.47 2.17
C ARG A 92 0.02 11.89 0.82
N VAL A 93 -0.62 11.50 -0.28
CA VAL A 93 -0.22 11.93 -1.63
C VAL A 93 -0.29 13.45 -1.75
N ARG A 94 -1.39 14.07 -1.32
CA ARG A 94 -1.54 15.54 -1.34
C ARG A 94 -0.46 16.24 -0.52
N LEU A 95 -0.19 15.77 0.69
CA LEU A 95 0.88 16.32 1.53
C LEU A 95 2.25 16.19 0.87
N LYS A 96 2.58 15.02 0.31
CA LYS A 96 3.85 14.80 -0.39
C LYS A 96 3.98 15.73 -1.62
N MET A 97 2.91 15.91 -2.39
CA MET A 97 2.89 16.83 -3.53
C MET A 97 3.03 18.29 -3.10
N ALA A 98 2.39 18.69 -2.00
CA ALA A 98 2.56 20.03 -1.43
C ALA A 98 4.02 20.26 -1.02
N GLN A 99 4.65 19.30 -0.34
CA GLN A 99 6.06 19.36 0.06
C GLN A 99 6.99 19.48 -1.16
N LEU A 100 6.77 18.67 -2.19
CA LEU A 100 7.55 18.72 -3.44
C LEU A 100 7.37 20.07 -4.16
N ARG A 101 6.16 20.62 -4.18
CA ARG A 101 5.87 21.92 -4.80
C ARG A 101 6.48 23.09 -4.03
N LEU A 102 6.50 23.03 -2.70
CA LEU A 102 6.95 24.10 -1.83
C LEU A 102 8.47 24.13 -1.61
N GLY A 103 9.22 23.15 -2.15
CA GLY A 103 10.68 23.19 -2.18
C GLY A 103 11.36 23.29 -0.80
N GLY A 104 10.68 22.89 0.28
CA GLY A 104 11.19 23.00 1.65
C GLY A 104 10.63 24.14 2.50
N ILE A 105 9.67 24.93 2.00
CA ILE A 105 8.93 25.88 2.83
C ILE A 105 7.90 25.09 3.68
N SER A 106 7.95 25.27 5.00
CA SER A 106 7.07 24.60 5.96
C SER A 106 5.59 24.86 5.63
N THR A 107 4.78 23.80 5.53
CA THR A 107 3.32 23.87 5.35
C THR A 107 2.58 24.19 6.65
N ALA A 108 3.14 25.04 7.51
CA ALA A 108 2.46 25.56 8.69
C ALA A 108 1.45 26.63 8.24
N GLY A 109 0.36 26.17 7.65
CA GLY A 109 -0.82 26.96 7.32
C GLY A 109 -2.05 26.10 7.61
N GLU A 110 -2.21 25.69 8.87
CA GLU A 110 -3.52 25.31 9.41
C GLU A 110 -4.25 26.62 9.71
N ALA A 111 -5.27 26.91 8.92
CA ALA A 111 -6.30 27.90 9.22
C ALA A 111 -7.63 27.14 9.42
#